data_AF-A0A2V6KZ11-F1
#
_entry.id   AF-A0A2V6KZ11-F1
#
_cell.length_a   1.000
_cell.length_b   1.000
_cell.length_c   1.000
_cell.angle_alpha   90.00
_cell.angle_beta   90.00
_cell.angle_gamma   90.00
#
_symmetry.space_group_name_H-M   'P 1'
#
loop_
_entity.id
_entity.type
_entity.pdbx_description
1 polymer ?
#
loop_
_entity_poly.entity_id
_entity_poly.type
_entity_poly.pdbx_seq_one_letter_code
_entity_poly.pdbx_strand_id
1 'polypeptide(L)' 'MKGLAPLFLGIFGTFAFSWVGLTLIPNWQIGHLDPQMEEDGSDAYPHPQSGMVERGRRVYAANGCIYC' A
#
# COMPACT_ATOMS: atom_id res chain seq x y z
N MET A 1 -29.29 -2.67 -29.17
CA MET A 1 -28.07 -2.82 -28.33
C MET A 1 -26.84 -2.15 -28.98
N LYS A 2 -26.95 -0.91 -29.47
CA LYS A 2 -25.80 -0.14 -30.00
C LYS A 2 -25.57 0.99 -28.99
N GLY A 3 -24.55 0.86 -28.14
CA GLY A 3 -24.28 1.82 -27.06
C GLY A 3 -23.90 1.21 -25.71
N LEU A 4 -24.15 -0.09 -25.51
CA LEU A 4 -23.77 -0.78 -24.27
C LEU A 4 -22.24 -0.94 -24.16
N ALA A 5 -21.58 -1.24 -25.27
CA ALA A 5 -20.12 -1.37 -25.34
C ALA A 5 -19.37 -0.07 -24.96
N PRO A 6 -19.66 1.12 -25.55
CA PRO A 6 -18.98 2.34 -25.14
C PRO A 6 -19.33 2.77 -23.71
N LEU A 7 -20.54 2.47 -23.22
CA LEU A 7 -20.96 2.80 -21.86
C LEU A 7 -20.23 1.92 -20.82
N PHE A 8 -20.13 0.62 -21.07
CA PHE A 8 -19.35 -0.29 -20.23
C PHE A 8 -17.85 0.11 -20.22
N LEU A 9 -17.30 0.40 -21.40
CA LEU A 9 -15.88 0.76 -21.52
C LEU A 9 -15.57 2.09 -20.83
N GLY A 10 -16.49 3.05 -20.89
CA GLY A 10 -16.39 4.32 -20.16
C GLY A 10 -16.39 4.10 -18.65
N ILE A 11 -17.37 3.37 -18.11
CA ILE A 11 -17.45 3.08 -16.67
C ILE A 11 -16.22 2.28 -16.21
N PHE A 12 -15.88 1.21 -16.91
CA PHE A 12 -14.71 0.40 -16.56
C PHE A 12 -13.43 1.24 -16.60
N GLY A 13 -13.28 2.09 -17.62
CA GLY A 13 -12.16 3.00 -17.76
C GLY A 13 -12.03 3.95 -16.58
N THR A 14 -13.12 4.62 -16.17
CA THR A 14 -13.06 5.56 -15.04
C THR A 14 -12.66 4.88 -13.73
N PHE A 15 -13.20 3.70 -13.44
CA PHE A 15 -12.82 2.92 -12.25
C PHE A 15 -11.37 2.44 -12.33
N ALA A 16 -10.94 1.92 -13.48
CA ALA A 16 -9.57 1.47 -13.68
C ALA A 16 -8.57 2.61 -13.49
N PHE A 17 -8.80 3.77 -14.12
CA PHE A 17 -7.93 4.93 -13.96
C PHE A 17 -7.92 5.49 -12.54
N SER A 18 -9.09 5.52 -11.87
CA SER A 18 -9.17 5.91 -10.46
C SER A 18 -8.36 4.98 -9.56
N TRP A 19 -8.49 3.66 -9.73
CA TRP A 19 -7.73 2.68 -8.98
C TRP A 19 -6.23 2.81 -9.24
N VAL A 20 -5.81 2.95 -10.50
CA VAL A 20 -4.40 3.16 -10.85
C VAL A 20 -3.85 4.43 -10.19
N GLY A 21 -4.57 5.54 -10.29
CA GLY A 21 -4.13 6.83 -9.75
C GLY A 21 -4.04 6.87 -8.23
N LEU A 22 -4.97 6.20 -7.54
CA LEU A 22 -5.08 6.27 -6.08
C LEU A 22 -4.37 5.13 -5.35
N THR A 23 -4.12 4.00 -6.00
CA THR A 23 -3.55 2.82 -5.33
C THR A 23 -2.22 2.40 -5.95
N LEU A 24 -2.18 2.20 -7.27
CA LEU A 24 -1.02 1.63 -7.94
C LEU A 24 0.15 2.64 -7.97
N ILE A 25 -0.12 3.89 -8.36
CA ILE A 25 0.89 4.94 -8.41
C ILE A 25 1.46 5.25 -7.02
N PRO A 26 0.65 5.51 -5.97
CA PRO A 26 1.20 5.77 -4.64
C PRO A 26 1.92 4.57 -4.04
N ASN A 27 1.47 3.34 -4.31
CA ASN A 27 2.19 2.15 -3.86
C ASN A 27 3.57 2.04 -4.52
N TRP A 28 3.70 2.43 -5.79
CA TRP A 28 4.99 2.43 -6.45
C TRP A 28 5.89 3.58 -6.00
N GLN A 29 5.32 4.77 -5.77
CA GLN A 29 6.07 5.95 -5.32
C GLN A 29 6.49 5.86 -3.86
N ILE A 30 5.58 5.44 -2.97
CA ILE A 30 5.75 5.54 -1.53
C ILE A 30 6.10 4.19 -0.88
N GLY A 31 5.65 3.08 -1.48
CA GLY A 31 5.83 1.75 -0.89
C GLY A 31 7.28 1.28 -0.80
N HIS A 32 8.21 1.99 -1.45
CA HIS A 32 9.65 1.69 -1.45
C HIS A 32 10.50 2.88 -0.98
N LEU A 33 9.95 3.78 -0.15
CA LEU A 33 10.80 4.82 0.45
C LEU A 33 11.87 4.17 1.32
N ASP A 34 13.13 4.53 1.04
CA ASP A 34 14.25 4.14 1.88
C ASP A 34 14.15 4.82 3.25
N PRO A 35 14.62 4.16 4.32
CA PRO A 35 14.68 4.75 5.65
C PRO A 35 15.44 6.07 5.62
N GLN A 36 14.85 7.11 6.21
CA GLN A 36 15.53 8.39 6.37
C GLN A 36 16.43 8.33 7.59
N MET A 37 17.68 8.76 7.43
CA MET A 37 18.65 8.85 8.53
C MET A 37 18.69 10.29 9.08
N GLU A 38 18.76 10.43 10.39
CA GLU A 38 19.04 11.72 11.01
C GLU A 38 20.48 12.20 10.72
N GLU A 39 20.71 13.51 10.86
CA GLU A 39 21.96 14.17 10.49
C GLU A 39 23.18 13.63 11.26
N ASP A 40 22.97 13.07 12.44
CA ASP A 40 24.00 12.43 13.26
C ASP A 40 24.22 10.94 12.94
N GLY A 41 23.45 10.39 11.99
CA GLY A 41 23.50 8.99 11.55
C GLY A 41 23.07 7.97 12.60
N SER A 42 22.49 8.42 13.72
CA SER A 42 22.19 7.56 14.87
C SER A 42 20.85 6.85 14.76
N ASP A 43 19.90 7.40 14.00
CA ASP A 43 18.55 6.85 13.87
C ASP A 43 18.07 6.80 12.42
N ALA A 44 17.61 5.62 11.98
CA ALA A 44 17.16 5.35 10.62
C ALA A 44 15.70 4.86 10.65
N TYR A 45 14.76 5.67 10.15
CA TYR A 45 13.34 5.34 10.24
C TYR A 45 12.67 5.25 8.86
N PRO A 46 11.81 4.22 8.62
CA PRO A 46 11.48 3.12 9.52
C PRO A 46 12.60 2.08 9.65
N HIS A 47 12.83 1.60 10.86
CA HIS A 47 13.77 0.51 11.11
C HIS A 47 13.30 -0.80 10.48
N PRO A 48 14.19 -1.59 9.84
CA PRO A 48 13.84 -2.91 9.34
C PRO A 48 13.41 -3.82 10.51
N GLN A 49 12.15 -4.22 10.51
CA GLN A 49 11.58 -5.08 11.54
C GLN A 49 12.18 -6.48 11.43
N SER A 50 12.69 -7.04 12.53
CA SER A 50 13.31 -8.36 12.53
C SER A 50 13.06 -9.12 13.84
N GLY A 51 13.41 -10.42 13.84
CA GLY A 51 13.35 -11.27 15.02
C GLY A 51 11.94 -11.42 15.60
N MET A 52 11.77 -10.97 16.85
CA MET A 52 10.51 -11.11 17.59
C MET A 52 9.39 -10.24 17.02
N VAL A 53 9.70 -9.08 16.42
CA VAL A 53 8.68 -8.18 15.88
C VAL A 53 7.95 -8.82 14.71
N GLU A 54 8.69 -9.44 13.79
CA GLU A 54 8.10 -10.12 12.62
C GLU A 54 7.25 -11.33 13.03
N ARG A 55 7.63 -12.04 14.12
CA ARG A 55 6.80 -13.11 14.69
C ARG A 55 5.54 -12.55 15.33
N GLY A 56 5.67 -11.47 16.10
CA GLY A 56 4.54 -10.76 16.72
C GLY A 56 3.54 -10.25 15.70
N ARG A 57 4.01 -9.71 14.56
CA ARG A 57 3.15 -9.25 13.45
C ARG A 57 2.21 -10.35 12.94
N ARG A 58 2.69 -11.59 12.84
CA ARG A 58 1.86 -12.74 12.42
C ARG A 58 0.79 -13.07 13.45
N VAL A 59 1.15 -13.05 14.74
CA VAL A 59 0.21 -13.29 15.84
C VAL A 59 -0.85 -12.18 15.90
N TYR A 60 -0.44 -10.93 15.75
CA TYR A 60 -1.31 -9.75 15.70
C TYR A 60 -2.34 -9.87 14.57
N ALA A 61 -1.90 -10.23 13.36
CA ALA A 61 -2.78 -10.45 12.23
C ALA A 61 -3.72 -11.66 12.43
N ALA A 62 -3.21 -12.77 12.95
CA ALA A 62 -3.98 -13.99 13.18
C ALA A 62 -5.10 -13.83 14.22
N ASN A 63 -4.87 -13.03 15.26
CA ASN A 63 -5.88 -12.73 16.27
C ASN A 63 -6.81 -11.58 15.86
N GLY A 64 -6.64 -11.02 14.66
CA GLY A 64 -7.47 -9.92 14.19
C GLY A 64 -7.36 -8.68 15.06
N CYS A 65 -6.22 -8.45 15.71
CA CYS A 65 -6.03 -7.35 16.67
C CYS A 65 -6.20 -5.95 16.04
N ILE A 66 -6.23 -5.84 14.71
CA ILE A 66 -6.56 -4.61 13.99
C ILE A 66 -8.05 -4.26 14.03
N TYR A 67 -8.91 -5.22 14.36
CA TYR A 67 -10.37 -5.08 14.33
C TYR A 67 -11.00 -4.79 15.71
N CYS A 68 -10.21 -4.78 16.78
CA CYS A 68 -10.63 -4.46 18.14
C CYS A 68 -10.17 -3.06 18.53
#